data_AF-A0A7K1KG15-F1
#
_entry.id   AF-A0A7K1KG15-F1
#
_cell.length_a   1.000
_cell.length_b   1.000
_cell.length_c   1.000
_cell.angle_alpha   90.00
_cell.angle_beta   90.00
_cell.angle_gamma   90.00
#
_symmetry.space_group_name_H-M   'P 1'
#
loop_
_entity.id
_entity.type
_entity.pdbx_description
1 polymer ?
#
loop_
_entity_poly.entity_id
_entity_poly.type
_entity_poly.pdbx_seq_one_letter_code
_entity_poly.pdbx_strand_id
1 'polypeptide(L)'
;MANDLRVDPGALRAGATSSEMIAAELGASPTSSDAGGYPSCTGVTAMDSAVITARSSQSSRVSAQAGVLSAAALRYDAIDEQSAGGLAELM
;
A
#
# COMPACT_ATOMS: atom_id res chain seq x y z
N MET A 1 29.04 3.93 -2.58
CA MET A 1 28.48 3.00 -3.57
C MET A 1 27.38 3.74 -4.33
N ALA A 2 27.72 4.37 -5.44
CA ALA A 2 26.74 4.92 -6.37
C ALA A 2 26.70 3.97 -7.56
N ASN A 3 25.85 2.95 -7.48
CA ASN A 3 25.37 2.28 -8.67
C ASN A 3 24.24 3.19 -9.17
N ASP A 4 24.23 3.59 -10.45
CA ASP A 4 23.22 4.50 -10.98
C ASP A 4 21.82 3.97 -10.66
N LEU A 5 21.15 4.65 -9.74
CA LEU A 5 19.81 4.27 -9.29
C LEU A 5 18.83 4.71 -10.36
N ARG A 6 18.57 3.82 -11.32
CA ARG A 6 17.56 4.06 -12.35
C ARG A 6 16.19 3.71 -11.77
N VAL A 7 15.44 4.73 -11.38
CA VAL A 7 14.08 4.58 -10.87
C VAL A 7 13.09 4.75 -12.02
N ASP A 8 12.07 3.89 -12.07
CA ASP A 8 10.97 3.97 -13.01
C ASP A 8 9.71 4.51 -12.28
N PRO A 9 9.33 5.79 -12.50
CA PRO A 9 8.14 6.39 -11.90
C PRO A 9 6.83 5.69 -12.30
N GLY A 10 6.79 5.11 -13.50
CA GLY A 10 5.65 4.33 -13.99
C GLY A 10 5.48 3.04 -13.19
N ALA A 11 6.56 2.31 -12.93
CA ALA A 11 6.55 1.12 -12.08
C ALA A 11 6.17 1.46 -10.62
N LEU A 12 6.63 2.61 -10.10
CA LEU A 12 6.23 3.08 -8.77
C LEU A 12 4.71 3.36 -8.69
N ARG A 13 4.14 4.02 -9.70
CA ARG A 13 2.68 4.24 -9.81
C ARG A 13 1.91 2.92 -9.91
N ALA A 14 2.39 1.98 -10.72
CA ALA A 14 1.77 0.65 -10.83
C ALA A 14 1.81 -0.10 -9.48
N GLY A 15 2.94 -0.04 -8.77
CA GLY A 15 3.10 -0.62 -7.45
C GLY A 15 2.17 0.03 -6.40
N ALA A 16 1.99 1.35 -6.47
CA ALA A 16 1.04 2.06 -5.62
C ALA A 16 -0.40 1.58 -5.85
N THR A 17 -0.85 1.54 -7.11
CA THR A 17 -2.20 1.05 -7.46
C THR A 17 -2.42 -0.39 -7.02
N SER A 18 -1.43 -1.27 -7.23
CA SER A 18 -1.50 -2.66 -6.78
C SER A 18 -1.57 -2.75 -5.25
N SER A 19 -0.85 -1.89 -4.53
CA SER A 19 -0.88 -1.84 -3.07
C SER A 19 -2.23 -1.37 -2.55
N GLU A 20 -2.84 -0.35 -3.16
CA GLU A 20 -4.20 0.09 -2.81
C GLU A 20 -5.25 -1.01 -3.01
N MET A 21 -5.13 -1.79 -4.09
CA MET A 21 -6.02 -2.94 -4.32
C MET A 21 -5.88 -3.98 -3.21
N ILE A 22 -4.65 -4.33 -2.82
CA ILE A 22 -4.38 -5.26 -1.72
C ILE A 22 -4.89 -4.69 -0.38
N ALA A 23 -4.71 -3.39 -0.14
CA ALA A 23 -5.21 -2.73 1.06
C ALA A 23 -6.74 -2.80 1.13
N ALA A 24 -7.44 -2.57 0.01
CA ALA A 24 -8.89 -2.69 -0.08
C ALA A 24 -9.36 -4.13 0.19
N GLU A 25 -8.69 -5.13 -0.38
CA GLU A 25 -9.00 -6.55 -0.12
C GLU A 25 -8.80 -6.94 1.35
N LEU A 26 -7.73 -6.44 1.98
CA LEU A 26 -7.48 -6.67 3.40
C LEU A 26 -8.53 -5.99 4.29
N GLY A 27 -8.94 -4.77 3.93
CA GLY A 27 -9.94 -3.99 4.67
C GLY A 27 -11.38 -4.48 4.50
N ALA A 28 -11.66 -5.31 3.50
CA ALA A 28 -12.97 -5.92 3.32
C ALA A 28 -13.36 -6.74 4.56
N SER A 29 -14.55 -6.49 5.10
CA SER A 29 -15.05 -7.22 6.27
C SER A 29 -15.19 -8.71 5.95
N PRO A 30 -14.55 -9.60 6.72
CA PRO A 30 -14.81 -11.02 6.60
C PRO A 30 -16.27 -11.30 6.99
N THR A 31 -16.88 -12.30 6.34
CA THR A 31 -18.21 -12.77 6.71
C THR A 31 -18.13 -13.42 8.09
N SER A 32 -18.67 -12.77 9.13
CA SER A 32 -18.79 -13.37 10.44
C SER A 32 -19.75 -14.57 10.37
N SER A 33 -19.31 -15.71 10.88
CA SER A 33 -20.21 -16.87 11.05
C SER A 33 -21.00 -16.72 12.34
N ASP A 34 -22.28 -17.05 12.31
CA ASP A 34 -23.16 -16.96 13.47
C ASP A 34 -22.69 -17.95 14.55
N ALA A 35 -21.99 -17.44 15.55
CA ALA A 35 -21.45 -18.25 16.62
C ALA A 35 -22.58 -18.49 17.63
N GLY A 36 -23.17 -19.68 17.59
CA GLY A 36 -24.30 -20.07 18.45
C GLY A 36 -24.02 -19.94 19.97
N GLY A 37 -24.98 -20.32 20.81
CA GLY A 37 -24.94 -20.05 22.27
C GLY A 37 -24.02 -20.92 23.13
N TYR A 38 -22.98 -21.57 22.59
CA TYR A 38 -22.12 -22.50 23.35
C TYR A 38 -20.86 -21.80 23.91
N PRO A 39 -20.27 -22.26 25.03
CA PRO A 39 -19.10 -21.61 25.65
C PRO A 39 -17.86 -21.50 24.74
N SER A 40 -17.69 -22.44 23.79
CA SER A 40 -16.63 -22.41 22.79
C SER A 40 -16.77 -21.24 21.81
N CYS A 41 -17.97 -20.70 21.63
CA CYS A 41 -18.26 -19.61 20.71
C CYS A 41 -17.60 -18.30 21.14
N THR A 42 -17.43 -18.06 22.45
CA THR A 42 -16.72 -16.88 22.96
C THR A 42 -15.27 -16.81 22.46
N GLY A 43 -14.57 -17.96 22.46
CA GLY A 43 -13.20 -18.03 21.96
C GLY A 43 -13.12 -17.81 20.44
N VAL A 44 -14.08 -18.36 19.68
CA VAL A 44 -14.19 -18.14 18.23
C VAL A 44 -14.44 -16.67 17.91
N THR A 45 -15.39 -16.02 18.59
CA THR A 45 -15.66 -14.58 18.41
C THR A 45 -14.47 -13.71 18.76
N ALA A 46 -13.71 -14.05 19.81
CA ALA A 46 -12.49 -13.33 20.15
C ALA A 46 -11.41 -13.45 19.06
N MET A 47 -11.24 -14.66 18.50
CA MET A 47 -10.31 -14.87 17.38
C MET A 47 -10.76 -14.15 16.11
N ASP A 48 -12.05 -14.16 15.79
CA ASP A 48 -12.60 -13.46 14.63
C ASP A 48 -12.36 -11.94 14.75
N SER A 49 -12.59 -11.39 15.94
CA SER A 49 -12.31 -9.98 16.26
C SER A 49 -10.81 -9.64 16.14
N ALA A 50 -9.94 -10.53 16.60
CA ALA A 50 -8.49 -10.36 16.48
C ALA A 50 -8.04 -10.38 15.00
N VAL A 51 -8.59 -11.28 14.19
CA VAL A 51 -8.33 -11.35 12.74
C VAL A 51 -8.80 -10.09 12.03
N ILE A 52 -10.02 -9.61 12.33
CA ILE A 52 -10.54 -8.34 11.78
C ILE A 52 -9.60 -7.17 12.10
N THR A 53 -9.17 -7.09 13.35
CA THR A 53 -8.25 -6.03 13.81
C THR A 53 -6.90 -6.10 13.08
N ALA A 54 -6.32 -7.30 12.96
CA ALA A 54 -5.06 -7.52 12.27
C ALA A 54 -5.15 -7.15 10.78
N ARG A 55 -6.23 -7.57 10.10
CA ARG A 55 -6.48 -7.24 8.69
C ARG A 55 -6.63 -5.74 8.48
N SER A 56 -7.38 -5.05 9.35
CA SER A 56 -7.51 -3.59 9.30
C SER A 56 -6.16 -2.89 9.46
N SER A 57 -5.33 -3.34 10.41
CA SER A 57 -3.99 -2.79 10.61
C SER A 57 -3.09 -3.00 9.38
N GLN A 58 -3.15 -4.19 8.78
CA GLN A 58 -2.39 -4.50 7.57
C GLN A 58 -2.85 -3.66 6.38
N SER A 59 -4.17 -3.51 6.18
CA SER A 59 -4.75 -2.65 5.16
C SER A 59 -4.20 -1.22 5.25
N SER A 60 -4.24 -0.61 6.45
CA SER A 60 -3.71 0.75 6.64
C SER A 60 -2.21 0.87 6.34
N ARG A 61 -1.41 -0.14 6.71
CA ARG A 61 0.04 -0.14 6.42
C ARG A 61 0.32 -0.22 4.92
N VAL A 62 -0.42 -1.07 4.20
CA VAL A 62 -0.24 -1.24 2.75
C VAL A 62 -0.67 0.02 2.00
N SER A 63 -1.80 0.64 2.37
CA SER A 63 -2.23 1.92 1.77
C SER A 63 -1.23 3.05 2.06
N ALA A 64 -0.68 3.13 3.29
CA ALA A 64 0.38 4.09 3.58
C ALA A 64 1.62 3.90 2.68
N GLN A 65 2.01 2.65 2.42
CA GLN A 65 3.10 2.34 1.50
C GLN A 65 2.76 2.74 0.05
N ALA A 66 1.51 2.55 -0.39
CA ALA A 66 1.04 3.02 -1.69
C ALA A 66 1.18 4.55 -1.85
N GLY A 67 0.85 5.29 -0.79
CA GLY A 67 1.06 6.74 -0.71
C GLY A 67 2.53 7.12 -0.87
N VAL A 68 3.45 6.40 -0.21
CA VAL A 68 4.90 6.62 -0.35
C VAL A 68 5.38 6.36 -1.77
N LEU A 69 4.92 5.28 -2.42
CA LEU A 69 5.28 4.96 -3.79
C LEU A 69 4.79 6.03 -4.79
N SER A 70 3.57 6.52 -4.60
CA SER A 70 2.99 7.59 -5.41
C SER A 70 3.75 8.90 -5.25
N ALA A 71 4.07 9.28 -4.01
CA ALA A 71 4.86 10.48 -3.72
C ALA A 71 6.29 10.39 -4.28
N ALA A 72 6.90 9.21 -4.20
CA ALA A 72 8.21 8.96 -4.80
C ALA A 72 8.16 9.10 -6.33
N ALA A 73 7.16 8.52 -7.00
CA ALA A 73 6.99 8.63 -8.44
C ALA A 73 6.93 10.09 -8.90
N LEU A 74 6.07 10.90 -8.25
CA LEU A 74 5.95 12.35 -8.54
C LEU A 74 7.27 13.09 -8.36
N ARG A 75 8.04 12.73 -7.32
CA ARG A 75 9.32 13.38 -7.04
C ARG A 75 10.37 13.04 -8.09
N TYR A 76 10.42 11.80 -8.55
CA TYR A 76 11.33 11.40 -9.63
C TYR A 76 10.93 12.04 -10.96
N ASP A 77 9.64 12.07 -11.31
CA ASP A 77 9.15 12.76 -12.51
C ASP A 77 9.59 14.24 -12.52
N ALA A 78 9.44 14.96 -11.39
CA ALA A 78 9.85 16.36 -11.28
C ALA A 78 11.38 16.58 -11.39
N ILE A 79 12.17 15.66 -10.85
CA ILE A 79 13.65 15.73 -10.94
C ILE A 79 14.10 15.48 -12.39
N ASP A 80 13.49 14.52 -13.08
CA ASP A 80 13.81 14.21 -14.47
C ASP A 80 13.45 15.38 -15.39
N GLU A 81 12.28 15.99 -15.20
CA GLU A 81 11.87 17.20 -15.95
C GLU A 81 12.83 18.38 -15.71
N GLN A 82 13.18 18.65 -14.45
CA GLN A 82 14.11 19.74 -14.11
C GLN A 82 15.50 19.51 -14.71
N SER A 83 15.99 18.26 -14.68
CA SER A 83 17.28 17.90 -15.24
C SER A 83 17.28 18.02 -16.77
N ALA A 84 16.22 17.56 -17.43
CA ALA A 84 16.06 17.68 -18.87
C ALA A 84 15.97 19.15 -19.32
N GLY A 85 15.22 19.98 -18.59
CA GLY A 85 15.11 21.42 -18.85
C GLY A 85 16.45 22.14 -18.70
N GLY A 86 17.19 21.88 -17.63
CA GLY A 86 18.53 22.47 -17.43
C GLY A 86 19.54 22.07 -18.51
N LEU A 87 19.45 20.85 -19.05
CA LEU A 87 20.27 20.42 -20.18
C LEU A 87 19.87 21.12 -21.49
N ALA A 88 18.58 21.35 -21.71
CA ALA A 88 18.10 22.08 -22.88
C ALA A 88 18.52 23.56 -22.88
N GLU A 89 18.63 24.19 -21.71
CA GLU A 89 19.14 25.57 -21.57
C GLU A 89 20.66 25.68 -21.80
N LEU A 90 21.39 24.56 -21.73
CA LEU A 90 22.84 24.53 -21.88
C LEU A 90 23.28 24.30 -23.34
N MET A 91 22.36 23.94 -24.24
CA MET A 91 22.58 23.73 -25.68
C MET A 91 22.17 24.94 -26.51
#